data_AF-A0A211ZRE7-F1
#
_entry.id   AF-A0A211ZRE7-F1
#
_cell.length_a   1.000
_cell.length_b   1.000
_cell.length_c   1.000
_cell.angle_alpha   90.00
_cell.angle_beta   90.00
_cell.angle_gamma   90.00
#
_symmetry.space_group_name_H-M   'P 1'
#
loop_
_entity.id
_entity.type
_entity.pdbx_description
1 polymer ?
#
loop_
_entity_poly.entity_id
_entity_poly.type
_entity_poly.pdbx_seq_one_letter_code
_entity_poly.pdbx_strand_id
1 'polypeptide(L)'
;MQNSTIRRACFVCGSTEGETVFETAMDVCGLGHVTYALRCCSDCGLTLQDPAVSPETMLRQYTTFSNYTAFGSGEPPLIDTARRMLAMVQAEGVTPGRMYDIGASSGSMLWHFRKLGWAVAGCDLSPKACEQARERNGIAVDLGGDEETLPHRGGQDLITFSHVLEHIYDPAATLHRVHAALAEGGLLLLEVPCLAAPEVNPPGLFMMEHVNYFDETSLDNLLARTGFGILQAPVTVDHYPYPVITVLARKQAPQPDRPLVDGVAKNRAFCRAYGDVEAQRWGAVEARLKAGIRPGEEVYVWGAGLHTSTMLERTSLDSHARILAITDRDTQKHGHTVGRHAVIAPEEVLRSGRKVVISSFPSERQIGEGLVQAGVPRDRIVSPHGQFV
;
A
#
# COMPACT_ATOMS: atom_id res chain seq x y z
N MET A 1 13.89 -7.73 20.26
CA MET A 1 13.02 -8.80 19.73
C MET A 1 13.38 -8.94 18.27
N GLN A 2 13.88 -10.09 17.83
CA GLN A 2 14.30 -10.28 16.44
C GLN A 2 13.06 -10.19 15.56
N ASN A 3 13.13 -9.35 14.54
CA ASN A 3 12.09 -9.25 13.55
C ASN A 3 12.04 -10.56 12.77
N SER A 4 11.03 -11.38 13.02
CA SER A 4 10.90 -12.69 12.41
C SER A 4 10.47 -12.49 10.97
N THR A 5 11.30 -12.94 10.03
CA THR A 5 10.86 -13.12 8.66
C THR A 5 10.33 -14.54 8.47
N ILE A 6 9.42 -14.72 7.52
CA ILE A 6 8.87 -16.02 7.15
C ILE A 6 9.21 -16.33 5.70
N ARG A 7 9.40 -17.61 5.38
CA ARG A 7 9.53 -18.08 4.00
C ARG A 7 8.15 -18.33 3.41
N ARG A 8 7.98 -18.00 2.13
CA ARG A 8 6.69 -18.11 1.44
C ARG A 8 6.84 -18.87 0.12
N ALA A 9 5.99 -19.87 -0.08
CA ALA A 9 5.78 -20.47 -1.39
C ALA A 9 4.96 -19.52 -2.29
N CYS A 10 5.09 -19.66 -3.61
CA CYS A 10 4.25 -18.96 -4.56
C CYS A 10 2.78 -19.40 -4.40
N PHE A 11 1.87 -18.50 -4.04
CA PHE A 11 0.46 -18.83 -3.82
C PHE A 11 -0.31 -19.16 -5.11
N VAL A 12 0.30 -19.01 -6.30
CA VAL A 12 -0.29 -19.40 -7.59
C VAL A 12 0.06 -20.84 -7.97
N CYS A 13 1.32 -21.25 -7.78
CA CYS A 13 1.84 -22.53 -8.30
C CYS A 13 2.52 -23.43 -7.26
N GLY A 14 2.67 -22.96 -6.01
CA GLY A 14 3.33 -23.70 -4.92
C GLY A 14 4.87 -23.64 -4.93
N SER A 15 5.48 -23.10 -5.98
CA SER A 15 6.94 -23.07 -6.13
C SER A 15 7.65 -22.20 -5.09
N THR A 16 8.74 -22.71 -4.53
CA THR A 16 9.67 -21.98 -3.66
C THR A 16 10.85 -21.39 -4.44
N GLU A 17 10.98 -21.72 -5.72
CA GLU A 17 12.12 -21.30 -6.56
C GLU A 17 11.87 -19.94 -7.22
N GLY A 18 12.93 -19.16 -7.35
CA GLY A 18 12.84 -17.82 -7.94
C GLY A 18 14.13 -17.01 -7.80
N GLU A 19 14.20 -15.93 -8.55
CA GLU A 19 15.27 -14.94 -8.46
C GLU A 19 14.90 -13.89 -7.41
N THR A 20 15.81 -13.59 -6.48
CA THR A 20 15.68 -12.40 -5.63
C THR A 20 15.90 -11.15 -6.48
N VAL A 21 14.87 -10.33 -6.61
CA VAL A 21 14.87 -9.13 -7.46
C VAL A 21 14.99 -7.83 -6.68
N PHE A 22 14.82 -7.89 -5.35
CA PHE A 22 14.98 -6.76 -4.43
C PHE A 22 15.26 -7.29 -3.02
N GLU A 23 16.08 -6.58 -2.26
CA GLU A 23 16.29 -6.83 -0.84
C GLU A 23 16.52 -5.50 -0.12
N THR A 24 16.12 -5.43 1.14
CA THR A 24 16.36 -4.25 1.99
C THR A 24 16.46 -4.61 3.46
N ALA A 25 17.14 -3.74 4.20
CA ALA A 25 17.30 -3.80 5.65
C ALA A 25 17.23 -2.37 6.20
N MET A 26 16.17 -2.04 6.93
CA MET A 26 15.92 -0.67 7.41
C MET A 26 15.36 -0.66 8.82
N ASP A 27 15.58 0.43 9.55
CA ASP A 27 14.95 0.63 10.85
C ASP A 27 13.59 1.31 10.67
N VAL A 28 12.53 0.70 11.21
CA VAL A 28 11.15 1.19 11.10
C VAL A 28 10.65 1.67 12.46
N CYS A 29 9.95 2.82 12.44
CA CYS A 29 9.40 3.44 13.64
C CYS A 29 8.60 2.42 14.46
N GLY A 30 9.01 2.20 15.71
CA GLY A 30 8.35 1.30 16.65
C GLY A 30 8.41 -0.20 16.35
N LEU A 31 9.01 -0.60 15.23
CA LEU A 31 9.31 -2.00 14.91
C LEU A 31 10.80 -2.35 15.07
N GLY A 32 11.68 -1.35 15.03
CA GLY A 32 13.13 -1.54 15.04
C GLY A 32 13.64 -2.04 13.69
N HIS A 33 14.72 -2.83 13.71
CA HIS A 33 15.36 -3.30 12.48
C HIS A 33 14.49 -4.32 11.73
N VAL A 34 14.24 -4.08 10.45
CA VAL A 34 13.40 -4.92 9.58
C VAL A 34 14.14 -5.31 8.31
N THR A 35 14.03 -6.57 7.92
CA THR A 35 14.55 -7.10 6.66
C THR A 35 13.45 -7.80 5.88
N TYR A 36 13.47 -7.67 4.56
CA TYR A 36 12.68 -8.49 3.64
C TYR A 36 13.30 -8.47 2.25
N ALA A 37 12.88 -9.41 1.41
CA ALA A 37 13.28 -9.46 0.00
C ALA A 37 12.07 -9.78 -0.88
N LEU A 38 12.15 -9.42 -2.16
CA LEU A 38 11.20 -9.82 -3.17
C LEU A 38 11.80 -10.92 -4.05
N ARG A 39 11.03 -11.98 -4.26
CA ARG A 39 11.36 -13.08 -5.16
C ARG A 39 10.40 -13.07 -6.34
N CYS A 40 10.95 -13.16 -7.55
CA CYS A 40 10.18 -13.45 -8.77
C CYS A 40 10.20 -14.96 -9.02
N CYS A 41 9.04 -15.60 -8.95
CA CYS A 41 8.87 -17.04 -9.09
C CYS A 41 9.39 -17.53 -10.46
N SER A 42 10.15 -18.64 -10.47
CA SER A 42 10.71 -19.20 -11.69
C SER A 42 9.70 -19.92 -12.59
N ASP A 43 8.50 -20.23 -12.10
CA ASP A 43 7.52 -21.05 -12.83
C ASP A 43 6.38 -20.24 -13.44
N CYS A 44 5.99 -19.12 -12.83
CA CYS A 44 4.88 -18.28 -13.31
C CYS A 44 5.18 -16.77 -13.31
N GLY A 45 6.30 -16.35 -12.75
CA GLY A 45 6.70 -14.94 -12.72
C GLY A 45 6.01 -14.08 -11.67
N LEU A 46 5.15 -14.62 -10.80
CA LEU A 46 4.62 -13.86 -9.66
C LEU A 46 5.77 -13.31 -8.80
N THR A 47 5.71 -12.02 -8.49
CA THR A 47 6.63 -11.36 -7.55
C THR A 47 5.97 -11.25 -6.18
N LEU A 48 6.64 -11.73 -5.13
CA LEU A 48 6.15 -11.70 -3.76
C LEU A 48 7.30 -11.53 -2.76
N GLN A 49 6.99 -11.10 -1.54
CA GLN A 49 7.98 -11.09 -0.46
C GLN A 49 8.37 -12.52 -0.07
N ASP A 50 9.68 -12.81 -0.11
CA ASP A 50 10.30 -14.06 0.36
C ASP A 50 11.83 -13.88 0.54
N PRO A 51 12.36 -13.81 1.78
CA PRO A 51 11.62 -13.88 3.03
C PRO A 51 10.74 -12.63 3.23
N ALA A 52 9.53 -12.84 3.73
CA ALA A 52 8.59 -11.78 4.06
C ALA A 52 8.71 -11.37 5.52
N VAL A 53 8.41 -10.12 5.83
CA VAL A 53 8.14 -9.72 7.23
C VAL A 53 7.01 -10.59 7.77
N SER A 54 7.05 -11.00 9.03
CA SER A 54 5.99 -11.85 9.59
C SER A 54 4.64 -11.12 9.68
N PRO A 55 3.52 -11.86 9.58
CA PRO A 55 2.19 -11.29 9.82
C PRO A 55 2.05 -10.62 11.19
N GLU A 56 2.73 -11.12 12.23
CA GLU A 56 2.73 -10.51 13.56
C GLU A 56 3.38 -9.12 13.55
N THR A 57 4.56 -8.98 12.95
CA THR A 57 5.22 -7.68 12.80
C THR A 57 4.36 -6.73 11.97
N MET A 58 3.78 -7.21 10.86
CA MET A 58 2.93 -6.37 10.01
C MET A 58 1.66 -5.91 10.73
N LEU A 59 1.03 -6.79 11.51
CA LEU A 59 -0.13 -6.41 12.32
C LEU A 59 0.21 -5.36 13.38
N ARG A 60 1.40 -5.44 14.00
CA ARG A 60 1.91 -4.38 14.89
C ARG A 60 2.06 -3.05 14.15
N GLN A 61 2.58 -3.06 12.92
CA GLN A 61 2.64 -1.86 12.09
C GLN A 61 1.24 -1.25 11.88
N TYR A 62 0.28 -2.06 11.43
CA TYR A 62 -1.08 -1.60 11.13
C TYR A 62 -1.81 -1.06 12.36
N THR A 63 -1.70 -1.75 13.50
CA THR A 63 -2.39 -1.37 14.75
C THR A 63 -1.75 -0.16 15.44
N THR A 64 -0.46 0.10 15.21
CA THR A 64 0.27 1.15 15.93
C THR A 64 0.47 2.43 15.12
N PHE A 65 0.70 2.34 13.80
CA PHE A 65 1.19 3.47 13.00
C PHE A 65 0.50 3.70 11.66
N SER A 66 -0.35 2.78 11.18
CA SER A 66 -1.02 2.95 9.90
C SER A 66 -2.24 3.86 10.05
N ASN A 67 -2.01 5.15 9.80
CA ASN A 67 -3.05 6.17 9.76
C ASN A 67 -3.79 6.18 8.40
N TYR A 68 -4.63 5.18 8.14
CA TYR A 68 -5.59 5.21 7.03
C TYR A 68 -6.82 6.06 7.35
N THR A 69 -6.66 7.31 7.82
CA THR A 69 -7.83 8.12 8.17
C THR A 69 -7.61 9.63 8.03
N ALA A 70 -8.24 10.24 7.02
CA ALA A 70 -8.73 11.61 7.10
C ALA A 70 -9.77 11.88 6.00
N PHE A 71 -11.05 11.96 6.37
CA PHE A 71 -12.04 12.76 5.63
C PHE A 71 -12.57 13.87 6.55
N GLY A 72 -12.96 15.02 6.00
CA GLY A 72 -13.65 16.06 6.76
C GLY A 72 -15.09 15.65 7.13
N SER A 73 -15.82 16.53 7.79
CA SER A 73 -17.28 16.41 7.98
C SER A 73 -17.99 16.69 6.65
N GLY A 74 -18.73 15.72 6.09
CA GLY A 74 -19.50 15.87 4.84
C GLY A 74 -19.71 14.54 4.09
N GLU A 75 -20.39 14.59 2.94
CA GLU A 75 -20.39 13.47 1.99
C GLU A 75 -18.93 13.21 1.53
N PRO A 76 -18.46 11.94 1.50
CA PRO A 76 -17.13 11.66 0.99
C PRO A 76 -17.09 12.08 -0.49
N PRO A 77 -16.03 12.76 -0.96
CA PRO A 77 -15.91 13.03 -2.38
C PRO A 77 -15.93 11.70 -3.14
N LEU A 78 -16.55 11.68 -4.31
CA LEU A 78 -16.44 10.56 -5.23
C LEU A 78 -14.98 10.43 -5.63
N ILE A 79 -14.28 9.53 -4.95
CA ILE A 79 -12.90 9.18 -5.27
C ILE A 79 -12.91 8.51 -6.65
N ASP A 80 -11.91 8.82 -7.46
CA ASP A 80 -11.83 8.36 -8.85
C ASP A 80 -11.90 6.83 -8.96
N THR A 81 -11.36 6.11 -7.98
CA THR A 81 -11.49 4.65 -7.86
C THR A 81 -12.95 4.20 -7.80
N ALA A 82 -13.78 4.79 -6.93
CA ALA A 82 -15.19 4.43 -6.82
C ALA A 82 -15.95 4.70 -8.13
N ARG A 83 -15.63 5.81 -8.82
CA ARG A 83 -16.22 6.13 -10.12
C ARG A 83 -15.87 5.09 -11.18
N ARG A 84 -14.58 4.74 -11.28
CA ARG A 84 -14.06 3.74 -12.23
C ARG A 84 -14.70 2.38 -11.99
N MET A 85 -14.67 1.91 -10.74
CA MET A 85 -15.25 0.63 -10.33
C MET A 85 -16.75 0.54 -10.60
N LEU A 86 -17.51 1.58 -10.26
CA LEU A 86 -18.95 1.65 -10.56
C LEU A 86 -19.23 1.58 -12.06
N ALA A 87 -18.46 2.30 -12.88
CA ALA A 87 -18.63 2.29 -14.33
C ALA A 87 -18.40 0.89 -14.92
N MET A 88 -17.41 0.15 -14.41
CA MET A 88 -17.15 -1.23 -14.85
C MET A 88 -18.33 -2.16 -14.54
N VAL A 89 -18.87 -2.08 -13.31
CA VAL A 89 -20.03 -2.90 -12.89
C VAL A 89 -21.27 -2.55 -13.72
N GLN A 90 -21.52 -1.26 -13.97
CA GLN A 90 -22.65 -0.80 -14.78
C GLN A 90 -22.54 -1.22 -16.25
N ALA A 91 -21.33 -1.25 -16.82
CA ALA A 91 -21.10 -1.71 -18.19
C ALA A 91 -21.50 -3.18 -18.42
N GLU A 92 -21.46 -4.00 -17.37
CA GLU A 92 -21.91 -5.39 -17.40
C GLU A 92 -23.44 -5.57 -17.20
N GLY A 93 -24.19 -4.46 -17.10
CA GLY A 93 -25.66 -4.50 -16.95
C GLY A 93 -26.13 -5.08 -15.62
N VAL A 94 -25.27 -5.05 -14.59
CA VAL A 94 -25.56 -5.65 -13.28
C VAL A 94 -26.53 -4.76 -12.53
N THR A 95 -27.64 -5.35 -12.09
CA THR A 95 -28.61 -4.64 -11.23
C THR A 95 -28.11 -4.63 -9.78
N PRO A 96 -28.40 -3.57 -9.00
CA PRO A 96 -27.99 -3.50 -7.61
C PRO A 96 -28.50 -4.67 -6.77
N GLY A 97 -27.58 -5.35 -6.09
CA GLY A 97 -27.86 -6.46 -5.18
C GLY A 97 -27.19 -6.25 -3.83
N ARG A 98 -26.66 -7.33 -3.25
CA ARG A 98 -25.85 -7.30 -2.02
C ARG A 98 -24.37 -7.17 -2.36
N MET A 99 -23.73 -6.18 -1.76
CA MET A 99 -22.31 -5.89 -1.92
C MET A 99 -21.59 -6.05 -0.57
N TYR A 100 -20.44 -6.71 -0.60
CA TYR A 100 -19.52 -6.79 0.53
C TYR A 100 -18.14 -6.26 0.16
N ASP A 101 -17.61 -5.29 0.92
CA ASP A 101 -16.28 -4.71 0.69
C ASP A 101 -15.29 -5.19 1.77
N ILE A 102 -14.19 -5.80 1.34
CA ILE A 102 -13.11 -6.23 2.25
C ILE A 102 -12.06 -5.14 2.27
N GLY A 103 -11.73 -4.62 3.46
CA GLY A 103 -10.90 -3.43 3.60
C GLY A 103 -11.69 -2.15 3.31
N ALA A 104 -12.90 -2.07 3.84
CA ALA A 104 -13.86 -1.00 3.56
C ALA A 104 -13.40 0.38 4.02
N SER A 105 -12.35 0.47 4.84
CA SER A 105 -11.84 1.71 5.41
C SER A 105 -12.97 2.53 6.04
N SER A 106 -13.03 3.83 5.74
CA SER A 106 -14.11 4.73 6.19
C SER A 106 -15.47 4.48 5.53
N GLY A 107 -15.63 3.44 4.70
CA GLY A 107 -16.88 3.11 4.00
C GLY A 107 -17.21 4.02 2.82
N SER A 108 -16.23 4.78 2.29
CA SER A 108 -16.45 5.70 1.16
C SER A 108 -16.92 4.97 -0.10
N MET A 109 -16.31 3.83 -0.45
CA MET A 109 -16.76 3.03 -1.61
C MET A 109 -18.18 2.52 -1.41
N LEU A 110 -18.45 1.88 -0.26
CA LEU A 110 -19.77 1.40 0.13
C LEU A 110 -20.85 2.50 0.06
N TRP A 111 -20.51 3.74 0.44
CA TRP A 111 -21.43 4.87 0.37
C TRP A 111 -21.91 5.15 -1.06
N HIS A 112 -21.00 5.11 -2.04
CA HIS A 112 -21.32 5.37 -3.45
C HIS A 112 -22.18 4.27 -4.05
N PHE A 113 -21.88 3.00 -3.75
CA PHE A 113 -22.72 1.88 -4.17
C PHE A 113 -24.12 1.93 -3.53
N ARG A 114 -24.21 2.28 -2.24
CA ARG A 114 -25.51 2.45 -1.57
C ARG A 114 -26.39 3.52 -2.21
N LYS A 115 -25.81 4.64 -2.66
CA LYS A 115 -26.53 5.70 -3.38
C LYS A 115 -27.12 5.21 -4.71
N LEU A 116 -26.56 4.14 -5.28
CA LEU A 116 -27.05 3.50 -6.50
C LEU A 116 -27.96 2.30 -6.22
N GLY A 117 -28.41 2.11 -4.97
CA GLY A 117 -29.40 1.10 -4.59
C GLY A 117 -28.82 -0.23 -4.12
N TRP A 118 -27.50 -0.36 -3.97
CA TRP A 118 -26.89 -1.58 -3.41
C TRP A 118 -27.17 -1.70 -1.91
N ALA A 119 -27.40 -2.94 -1.46
CA ALA A 119 -27.37 -3.28 -0.05
C ALA A 119 -25.91 -3.56 0.34
N VAL A 120 -25.30 -2.66 1.11
CA VAL A 120 -23.85 -2.64 1.34
C VAL A 120 -23.48 -3.07 2.77
N ALA A 121 -22.42 -3.86 2.88
CA ALA A 121 -21.73 -4.22 4.12
C ALA A 121 -20.23 -4.38 3.85
N GLY A 122 -19.41 -4.51 4.88
CA GLY A 122 -17.98 -4.75 4.68
C GLY A 122 -17.23 -4.94 5.99
N CYS A 123 -15.92 -5.11 5.90
CA CYS A 123 -15.03 -5.23 7.06
C CYS A 123 -13.76 -4.40 6.91
N ASP A 124 -13.15 -4.06 8.03
CA ASP A 124 -11.83 -3.43 8.08
C ASP A 124 -11.08 -3.82 9.36
N LEU A 125 -9.74 -3.89 9.28
CA LEU A 125 -8.88 -4.21 10.42
C LEU A 125 -8.73 -3.04 11.40
N SER A 126 -9.05 -1.80 10.97
CA SER A 126 -8.90 -0.59 11.77
C SER A 126 -10.19 -0.25 12.53
N PRO A 127 -10.18 -0.29 13.87
CA PRO A 127 -11.32 0.15 14.68
C PRO A 127 -11.74 1.59 14.38
N LYS A 128 -10.76 2.47 14.12
CA LYS A 128 -10.98 3.88 13.78
C LYS A 128 -11.67 4.03 12.43
N ALA A 129 -11.34 3.19 11.45
CA ALA A 129 -11.98 3.21 10.14
C ALA A 129 -13.45 2.73 10.24
N CYS A 130 -13.69 1.64 10.98
CA CYS A 130 -15.03 1.12 11.27
C CYS A 130 -15.91 2.18 11.97
N GLU A 131 -15.36 2.85 12.99
CA GLU A 131 -16.05 3.95 13.70
C GLU A 131 -16.41 5.08 12.73
N GLN A 132 -15.48 5.50 11.86
CA GLN A 132 -15.75 6.54 10.86
C GLN A 132 -16.80 6.14 9.84
N ALA A 133 -16.80 4.89 9.37
CA ALA A 133 -17.81 4.38 8.45
C ALA A 133 -19.21 4.45 9.06
N ARG A 134 -19.32 4.08 10.34
CA ARG A 134 -20.58 4.17 11.10
C ARG A 134 -21.00 5.62 11.31
N GLU A 135 -20.13 6.45 11.84
CA GLU A 135 -20.47 7.81 12.28
C GLU A 135 -20.71 8.78 11.13
N ARG A 136 -19.90 8.68 10.06
CA ARG A 136 -19.92 9.65 8.96
C ARG A 136 -20.80 9.20 7.80
N ASN A 137 -20.78 7.89 7.52
CA ASN A 137 -21.48 7.33 6.38
C ASN A 137 -22.73 6.55 6.78
N GLY A 138 -22.94 6.24 8.06
CA GLY A 138 -24.06 5.40 8.49
C GLY A 138 -24.01 4.01 7.87
N ILE A 139 -22.80 3.46 7.68
CA ILE A 139 -22.56 2.14 7.08
C ILE A 139 -21.98 1.24 8.16
N ALA A 140 -22.55 0.04 8.31
CA ALA A 140 -22.00 -0.98 9.18
C ALA A 140 -20.78 -1.61 8.51
N VAL A 141 -19.63 -1.46 9.17
CA VAL A 141 -18.37 -2.13 8.80
C VAL A 141 -17.93 -2.93 10.01
N ASP A 142 -17.73 -4.23 9.82
CA ASP A 142 -17.31 -5.15 10.87
C ASP A 142 -15.81 -5.02 11.13
N LEU A 143 -15.41 -5.03 12.41
CA LEU A 143 -14.01 -5.05 12.79
C LEU A 143 -13.46 -6.47 12.60
N GLY A 144 -12.53 -6.64 11.65
CA GLY A 144 -11.91 -7.93 11.36
C GLY A 144 -11.47 -8.06 9.91
N GLY A 145 -10.79 -9.17 9.61
CA GLY A 145 -10.38 -9.52 8.27
C GLY A 145 -11.42 -10.36 7.54
N ASP A 146 -11.08 -10.82 6.35
CA ASP A 146 -11.92 -11.68 5.55
C ASP A 146 -12.14 -13.05 6.20
N GLU A 147 -11.20 -13.54 7.02
CA GLU A 147 -11.32 -14.82 7.73
C GLU A 147 -12.44 -14.83 8.76
N GLU A 148 -12.61 -13.73 9.49
CA GLU A 148 -13.56 -13.64 10.59
C GLU A 148 -14.93 -13.12 10.16
N THR A 149 -14.98 -12.28 9.12
CA THR A 149 -16.16 -11.46 8.82
C THR A 149 -16.86 -11.84 7.52
N LEU A 150 -16.18 -12.52 6.58
CA LEU A 150 -16.81 -12.86 5.31
C LEU A 150 -18.06 -13.73 5.54
N PRO A 151 -19.19 -13.39 4.88
CA PRO A 151 -20.38 -14.23 4.92
C PRO A 151 -20.07 -15.65 4.45
N HIS A 152 -20.34 -16.65 5.29
CA HIS A 152 -19.78 -17.98 5.09
C HIS A 152 -20.17 -18.68 3.77
N ARG A 153 -21.38 -18.48 3.23
CA ARG A 153 -21.82 -19.09 1.96
C ARG A 153 -22.92 -18.30 1.26
N GLY A 154 -22.78 -18.11 -0.05
CA GLY A 154 -23.84 -17.75 -0.99
C GLY A 154 -24.71 -16.60 -0.52
N GLY A 155 -24.30 -15.37 -0.81
CA GLY A 155 -25.06 -14.21 -0.33
C GLY A 155 -24.68 -12.88 -0.91
N GLN A 156 -23.58 -12.79 -1.63
CA GLN A 156 -23.11 -11.52 -2.19
C GLN A 156 -23.22 -11.56 -3.71
N ASP A 157 -23.82 -10.53 -4.29
CA ASP A 157 -23.89 -10.34 -5.73
C ASP A 157 -22.61 -9.66 -6.24
N LEU A 158 -21.94 -8.89 -5.36
CA LEU A 158 -20.66 -8.25 -5.60
C LEU A 158 -19.78 -8.34 -4.34
N ILE A 159 -18.53 -8.77 -4.50
CA ILE A 159 -17.50 -8.60 -3.46
C ILE A 159 -16.39 -7.72 -4.01
N THR A 160 -15.94 -6.74 -3.22
CA THR A 160 -14.91 -5.78 -3.62
C THR A 160 -13.66 -5.85 -2.76
N PHE A 161 -12.52 -5.53 -3.39
CA PHE A 161 -11.22 -5.26 -2.75
C PHE A 161 -10.62 -4.02 -3.41
N SER A 162 -10.13 -3.05 -2.65
CA SER A 162 -9.37 -1.93 -3.24
C SER A 162 -8.13 -1.67 -2.41
N HIS A 163 -6.98 -2.00 -2.99
CA HIS A 163 -5.68 -1.92 -2.32
C HIS A 163 -5.62 -2.78 -1.04
N VAL A 164 -5.98 -4.06 -1.17
CA VAL A 164 -6.07 -5.02 -0.06
C VAL A 164 -5.33 -6.32 -0.39
N LEU A 165 -5.53 -6.86 -1.60
CA LEU A 165 -5.00 -8.18 -1.97
C LEU A 165 -3.46 -8.24 -1.95
N GLU A 166 -2.78 -7.11 -2.19
CA GLU A 166 -1.33 -6.95 -2.10
C GLU A 166 -0.77 -7.09 -0.67
N HIS A 167 -1.63 -6.93 0.33
CA HIS A 167 -1.29 -7.03 1.76
C HIS A 167 -1.58 -8.40 2.36
N ILE A 168 -2.32 -9.27 1.65
CA ILE A 168 -2.75 -10.57 2.15
C ILE A 168 -1.66 -11.63 1.97
N TYR A 169 -1.30 -12.37 3.02
CA TYR A 169 -0.25 -13.40 2.94
C TYR A 169 -0.65 -14.64 2.14
N ASP A 170 -1.93 -15.01 2.14
CA ASP A 170 -2.49 -16.08 1.32
C ASP A 170 -3.70 -15.59 0.48
N PRO A 171 -3.43 -14.91 -0.65
CA PRO A 171 -4.48 -14.41 -1.53
C PRO A 171 -5.36 -15.53 -2.11
N ALA A 172 -4.80 -16.74 -2.32
CA ALA A 172 -5.53 -17.86 -2.88
C ALA A 172 -6.60 -18.38 -1.90
N ALA A 173 -6.23 -18.55 -0.64
CA ALA A 173 -7.19 -18.93 0.42
C ALA A 173 -8.30 -17.88 0.57
N THR A 174 -7.94 -16.60 0.55
CA THR A 174 -8.91 -15.48 0.60
C THR A 174 -9.89 -15.54 -0.57
N LEU A 175 -9.39 -15.71 -1.80
CA LEU A 175 -10.23 -15.78 -2.99
C LEU A 175 -11.14 -17.02 -3.00
N HIS A 176 -10.72 -18.14 -2.40
CA HIS A 176 -11.63 -19.27 -2.19
C HIS A 176 -12.76 -18.97 -1.20
N ARG A 177 -12.52 -18.20 -0.13
CA ARG A 177 -13.58 -17.73 0.77
C ARG A 177 -14.53 -16.77 0.06
N VAL A 178 -14.00 -15.83 -0.71
CA VAL A 178 -14.78 -14.90 -1.55
C VAL A 178 -15.66 -15.67 -2.54
N HIS A 179 -15.08 -16.66 -3.22
CA HIS A 179 -15.81 -17.52 -4.15
C HIS A 179 -17.00 -18.21 -3.48
N ALA A 180 -16.79 -18.74 -2.27
CA ALA A 180 -17.86 -19.38 -1.48
C ALA A 180 -18.93 -18.39 -1.01
N ALA A 181 -18.56 -17.16 -0.66
CA ALA A 181 -19.46 -16.10 -0.21
C ALA A 181 -20.34 -15.52 -1.34
N LEU A 182 -19.83 -15.53 -2.58
CA LEU A 182 -20.57 -15.05 -3.75
C LEU A 182 -21.75 -15.96 -4.12
N ALA A 183 -22.87 -15.33 -4.49
CA ALA A 183 -23.99 -15.98 -5.15
C ALA A 183 -23.56 -16.54 -6.52
N GLU A 184 -24.36 -17.45 -7.08
CA GLU A 184 -24.15 -17.94 -8.44
C GLU A 184 -24.26 -16.77 -9.44
N GLY A 185 -23.28 -16.66 -10.33
CA GLY A 185 -23.16 -15.53 -11.25
C GLY A 185 -22.67 -14.22 -10.61
N GLY A 186 -22.38 -14.21 -9.31
CA GLY A 186 -21.85 -13.05 -8.58
C GLY A 186 -20.48 -12.60 -9.10
N LEU A 187 -20.12 -11.36 -8.76
CA LEU A 187 -18.95 -10.68 -9.28
C LEU A 187 -17.91 -10.39 -8.19
N LEU A 188 -16.65 -10.49 -8.57
CA LEU A 188 -15.50 -9.99 -7.83
C LEU A 188 -14.99 -8.74 -8.54
N LEU A 189 -14.84 -7.64 -7.83
CA LEU A 189 -14.21 -6.42 -8.33
C LEU A 189 -13.03 -6.05 -7.44
N LEU A 190 -11.82 -6.13 -7.98
CA LEU A 190 -10.60 -5.82 -7.22
C LEU A 190 -9.77 -4.75 -7.91
N GLU A 191 -8.99 -4.01 -7.14
CA GLU A 191 -7.94 -3.13 -7.64
C GLU A 191 -6.67 -3.29 -6.81
N VAL A 192 -5.54 -3.45 -7.50
CA VAL A 192 -4.21 -3.59 -6.89
C VAL A 192 -3.18 -2.78 -7.67
N PRO A 193 -2.06 -2.37 -7.02
CA PRO A 193 -0.88 -1.86 -7.73
C PRO A 193 -0.44 -2.82 -8.83
N CYS A 194 -0.09 -2.27 -10.00
CA CYS A 194 0.37 -3.03 -11.14
C CYS A 194 1.88 -2.82 -11.39
N LEU A 195 2.59 -3.91 -11.66
CA LEU A 195 3.96 -3.90 -12.17
C LEU A 195 3.96 -3.52 -13.67
N ALA A 196 3.62 -2.27 -13.96
CA ALA A 196 3.54 -1.73 -15.31
C ALA A 196 4.17 -0.33 -15.37
N ALA A 197 4.92 -0.03 -16.43
CA ALA A 197 5.60 1.25 -16.63
C ALA A 197 6.51 1.65 -15.43
N PRO A 198 7.70 1.01 -15.28
CA PRO A 198 8.61 1.23 -14.16
C PRO A 198 8.89 2.71 -13.83
N GLU A 199 8.98 3.55 -14.85
CA GLU A 199 9.21 5.00 -14.75
C GLU A 199 8.02 5.78 -14.17
N VAL A 200 6.80 5.24 -14.30
CA VAL A 200 5.55 5.82 -13.79
C VAL A 200 5.24 5.30 -12.39
N ASN A 201 5.65 4.07 -12.03
CA ASN A 201 5.54 3.59 -10.66
C ASN A 201 6.25 4.55 -9.68
N PRO A 202 5.73 4.72 -8.45
CA PRO A 202 6.18 5.75 -7.53
C PRO A 202 7.49 5.32 -6.87
N PRO A 203 8.26 6.23 -6.26
CA PRO A 203 9.38 5.85 -5.40
C PRO A 203 8.89 4.97 -4.24
N GLY A 204 9.65 3.92 -3.91
CA GLY A 204 9.31 3.01 -2.82
C GLY A 204 8.16 2.04 -3.13
N LEU A 205 7.95 1.66 -4.39
CA LEU A 205 6.98 0.63 -4.79
C LEU A 205 7.20 -0.66 -4.00
N PHE A 206 8.47 -1.07 -3.87
CA PHE A 206 8.89 -2.27 -3.17
C PHE A 206 8.92 -2.06 -1.65
N MET A 207 7.74 -1.79 -1.08
CA MET A 207 7.55 -1.48 0.33
C MET A 207 7.17 -2.70 1.19
N MET A 208 7.49 -2.60 2.47
CA MET A 208 7.28 -3.63 3.47
C MET A 208 5.81 -4.06 3.58
N GLU A 209 4.87 -3.13 3.47
CA GLU A 209 3.44 -3.41 3.62
C GLU A 209 2.86 -4.22 2.45
N HIS A 210 3.47 -4.14 1.26
CA HIS A 210 3.06 -4.90 0.07
C HIS A 210 3.80 -6.23 0.04
N VAL A 211 3.12 -7.30 0.44
CA VAL A 211 3.69 -8.65 0.48
C VAL A 211 3.54 -9.38 -0.87
N ASN A 212 2.72 -8.86 -1.77
CA ASN A 212 2.51 -9.39 -3.13
C ASN A 212 2.54 -8.25 -4.16
N TYR A 213 3.03 -8.56 -5.37
CA TYR A 213 3.14 -7.61 -6.46
C TYR A 213 2.54 -8.21 -7.73
N PHE A 214 1.52 -7.53 -8.25
CA PHE A 214 0.67 -8.07 -9.31
C PHE A 214 0.91 -7.41 -10.66
N ASP A 215 0.55 -8.15 -11.68
CA ASP A 215 0.44 -7.75 -13.08
C ASP A 215 -0.73 -8.53 -13.70
N GLU A 216 -1.01 -8.31 -14.98
CA GLU A 216 -2.13 -8.97 -15.66
C GLU A 216 -1.96 -10.49 -15.67
N THR A 217 -0.73 -10.98 -15.81
CA THR A 217 -0.40 -12.40 -15.90
C THR A 217 -0.61 -13.13 -14.57
N SER A 218 -0.12 -12.56 -13.47
CA SER A 218 -0.29 -13.13 -12.13
C SER A 218 -1.74 -13.10 -11.66
N LEU A 219 -2.49 -12.04 -11.99
CA LEU A 219 -3.92 -11.97 -11.69
C LEU A 219 -4.74 -12.96 -12.52
N ASP A 220 -4.48 -13.11 -13.82
CA ASP A 220 -5.16 -14.13 -14.63
C ASP A 220 -4.93 -15.55 -14.09
N ASN A 221 -3.67 -15.89 -13.78
CA ASN A 221 -3.33 -17.18 -13.19
C ASN A 221 -4.03 -17.40 -11.83
N LEU A 222 -3.99 -16.40 -10.94
CA LEU A 222 -4.59 -16.48 -9.60
C LEU A 222 -6.11 -16.62 -9.68
N LEU A 223 -6.77 -15.76 -10.46
CA LEU A 223 -8.22 -15.70 -10.55
C LEU A 223 -8.81 -16.96 -11.20
N ALA A 224 -8.20 -17.47 -12.26
CA ALA A 224 -8.68 -18.69 -12.90
C ALA A 224 -8.60 -19.91 -11.97
N ARG A 225 -7.50 -20.06 -11.23
CA ARG A 225 -7.32 -21.14 -10.25
C ARG A 225 -8.26 -21.03 -9.06
N THR A 226 -8.66 -19.81 -8.69
CA THR A 226 -9.54 -19.55 -7.55
C THR A 226 -11.03 -19.46 -7.90
N GLY A 227 -11.40 -19.69 -9.18
CA GLY A 227 -12.80 -19.79 -9.61
C GLY A 227 -13.39 -18.50 -10.17
N PHE A 228 -12.56 -17.67 -10.79
CA PHE A 228 -12.99 -16.41 -11.38
C PHE A 228 -12.61 -16.33 -12.86
N GLY A 229 -13.54 -15.84 -13.67
CA GLY A 229 -13.34 -15.54 -15.09
C GLY A 229 -13.34 -14.03 -15.29
N ILE A 230 -12.24 -13.49 -15.79
CA ILE A 230 -12.08 -12.04 -16.00
C ILE A 230 -13.05 -11.55 -17.08
N LEU A 231 -13.83 -10.52 -16.76
CA LEU A 231 -14.69 -9.79 -17.71
C LEU A 231 -13.96 -8.53 -18.22
N GLN A 232 -13.32 -7.80 -17.31
CA GLN A 232 -12.57 -6.59 -17.60
C GLN A 232 -11.31 -6.56 -16.71
N ALA A 233 -10.18 -6.10 -17.26
CA ALA A 233 -8.94 -5.92 -16.51
C ALA A 233 -8.12 -4.71 -17.01
N PRO A 234 -8.68 -3.49 -17.06
CA PRO A 234 -7.93 -2.30 -17.46
C PRO A 234 -6.73 -2.04 -16.54
N VAL A 235 -5.57 -1.77 -17.16
CA VAL A 235 -4.41 -1.18 -16.49
C VAL A 235 -4.47 0.32 -16.68
N THR A 236 -4.51 1.07 -15.58
CA THR A 236 -4.49 2.53 -15.60
C THR A 236 -3.14 3.01 -15.11
N VAL A 237 -2.34 3.58 -16.01
CA VAL A 237 -0.99 4.10 -15.70
C VAL A 237 -0.99 5.58 -15.32
N ASP A 238 -1.97 6.35 -15.78
CA ASP A 238 -2.05 7.81 -15.54
C ASP A 238 -2.69 8.19 -14.20
N HIS A 239 -2.98 7.21 -13.34
CA HIS A 239 -3.64 7.45 -12.07
C HIS A 239 -2.63 7.70 -10.95
N TYR A 240 -2.77 8.82 -10.25
CA TYR A 240 -1.99 9.09 -9.04
C TYR A 240 -2.55 8.24 -7.87
N PRO A 241 -1.71 7.57 -7.06
CA PRO A 241 -0.26 7.72 -6.99
C PRO A 241 0.58 6.71 -7.81
N TYR A 242 -0.02 5.71 -8.46
CA TYR A 242 0.72 4.68 -9.21
C TYR A 242 -0.15 3.88 -10.19
N PRO A 243 0.48 3.18 -11.17
CA PRO A 243 -0.22 2.24 -12.05
C PRO A 243 -1.02 1.20 -11.27
N VAL A 244 -2.29 1.03 -11.63
CA VAL A 244 -3.19 0.03 -11.03
C VAL A 244 -3.80 -0.85 -12.09
N ILE A 245 -4.12 -2.08 -11.71
CA ILE A 245 -4.98 -2.96 -12.49
C ILE A 245 -6.30 -3.14 -11.72
N THR A 246 -7.40 -2.75 -12.36
CA THR A 246 -8.75 -2.96 -11.84
C THR A 246 -9.35 -4.16 -12.56
N VAL A 247 -9.73 -5.21 -11.84
CA VAL A 247 -10.29 -6.43 -12.41
C VAL A 247 -11.74 -6.59 -11.98
N LEU A 248 -12.64 -6.72 -12.96
CA LEU A 248 -13.98 -7.23 -12.75
C LEU A 248 -14.03 -8.67 -13.28
N ALA A 249 -14.37 -9.61 -12.41
CA ALA A 249 -14.42 -11.03 -12.73
C ALA A 249 -15.73 -11.66 -12.25
N ARG A 250 -16.18 -12.68 -12.97
CA ARG A 250 -17.38 -13.46 -12.64
C ARG A 250 -17.01 -14.76 -11.94
N LYS A 251 -17.79 -15.13 -10.93
CA LYS A 251 -17.71 -16.45 -10.32
C LYS A 251 -17.93 -17.54 -11.37
N GLN A 252 -17.03 -18.52 -11.40
CA GLN A 252 -17.10 -19.72 -12.24
C GLN A 252 -16.48 -20.92 -11.50
N ALA A 253 -16.44 -22.10 -12.12
CA ALA A 253 -15.74 -23.24 -11.51
C ALA A 253 -14.22 -22.96 -11.41
N PRO A 254 -13.57 -23.24 -10.26
CA PRO A 254 -12.11 -23.20 -10.13
C PRO A 254 -11.41 -24.07 -11.16
N GLN A 255 -10.29 -23.56 -11.70
CA GLN A 255 -9.48 -24.25 -12.72
C GLN A 255 -8.06 -24.52 -12.19
N PRO A 256 -7.87 -25.39 -11.17
CA PRO A 256 -6.56 -25.63 -10.56
C PRO A 256 -5.53 -26.22 -11.54
N ASP A 257 -5.99 -26.95 -12.55
CA ASP A 257 -5.16 -27.62 -13.55
C ASP A 257 -4.93 -26.77 -14.81
N ARG A 258 -5.45 -25.52 -14.85
CA ARG A 258 -5.20 -24.61 -15.99
C ARG A 258 -3.70 -24.39 -16.13
N PRO A 259 -3.11 -24.60 -17.33
CA PRO A 259 -1.72 -24.27 -17.59
C PRO A 259 -1.45 -22.81 -17.24
N LEU A 260 -0.35 -22.56 -16.54
CA LEU A 260 0.03 -21.22 -16.12
C LEU A 260 0.47 -20.41 -17.35
N VAL A 261 0.03 -19.16 -17.40
CA VAL A 261 0.59 -18.16 -18.32
C VAL A 261 1.96 -17.74 -17.76
N ASP A 262 2.99 -17.81 -18.59
CA ASP A 262 4.36 -17.45 -18.22
C ASP A 262 4.54 -15.93 -18.13
N GLY A 263 4.84 -15.43 -16.92
CA GLY A 263 5.20 -14.04 -16.66
C GLY A 263 6.68 -13.82 -16.26
N VAL A 264 7.52 -14.86 -16.27
CA VAL A 264 8.83 -14.87 -15.62
C VAL A 264 9.78 -13.81 -16.20
N ALA A 265 9.99 -13.85 -17.52
CA ALA A 265 10.90 -12.92 -18.19
C ALA A 265 10.43 -11.47 -18.06
N LYS A 266 9.12 -11.24 -18.23
CA LYS A 266 8.48 -9.92 -18.14
C LYS A 266 8.69 -9.31 -16.75
N ASN A 267 8.38 -10.05 -15.69
CA ASN A 267 8.39 -9.51 -14.34
C ASN A 267 9.82 -9.33 -13.80
N ARG A 268 10.77 -10.18 -14.21
CA ARG A 268 12.19 -9.93 -13.93
C ARG A 268 12.71 -8.67 -14.62
N ALA A 269 12.37 -8.49 -15.90
CA ALA A 269 12.75 -7.28 -16.64
C ALA A 269 12.15 -6.02 -16.00
N PHE A 270 10.87 -6.06 -15.59
CA PHE A 270 10.24 -4.98 -14.84
C PHE A 270 11.00 -4.66 -13.56
N CYS A 271 11.28 -5.67 -12.71
CA CYS A 271 11.90 -5.42 -11.41
C CYS A 271 13.30 -4.82 -11.54
N ARG A 272 14.08 -5.26 -12.53
CA ARG A 272 15.41 -4.69 -12.84
C ARG A 272 15.29 -3.23 -13.30
N ALA A 273 14.41 -2.96 -14.26
CA ALA A 273 14.19 -1.60 -14.75
C ALA A 273 13.68 -0.66 -13.65
N TYR A 274 12.77 -1.13 -12.79
CA TYR A 274 12.30 -0.35 -11.64
C TYR A 274 13.43 -0.09 -10.63
N GLY A 275 14.29 -1.08 -10.36
CA GLY A 275 15.47 -0.91 -9.52
C GLY A 275 16.40 0.19 -10.02
N ASP A 276 16.63 0.26 -11.34
CA ASP A 276 17.43 1.33 -11.96
C ASP A 276 16.77 2.71 -11.78
N VAL A 277 15.45 2.79 -11.98
CA VAL A 277 14.65 4.02 -11.75
C VAL A 277 14.73 4.46 -10.29
N GLU A 278 14.60 3.51 -9.35
CA GLU A 278 14.66 3.79 -7.92
C GLU A 278 16.04 4.30 -7.51
N ALA A 279 17.11 3.65 -8.00
CA ALA A 279 18.49 4.08 -7.76
C ALA A 279 18.74 5.50 -8.29
N GLN A 280 18.23 5.83 -9.49
CA GLN A 280 18.33 7.19 -10.03
C GLN A 280 17.61 8.22 -9.15
N ARG A 281 16.39 7.90 -8.70
CA ARG A 281 15.60 8.79 -7.83
C ARG A 281 16.30 9.04 -6.50
N TRP A 282 16.80 8.00 -5.83
CA TRP A 282 17.55 8.15 -4.59
C TRP A 282 18.89 8.87 -4.78
N GLY A 283 19.56 8.68 -5.92
CA GLY A 283 20.74 9.47 -6.27
C GLY A 283 20.44 10.97 -6.42
N ALA A 284 19.27 11.31 -6.96
CA ALA A 284 18.83 12.70 -7.06
C ALA A 284 18.41 13.30 -5.71
N VAL A 285 17.85 12.48 -4.81
CA VAL A 285 17.56 12.84 -3.40
C VAL A 285 18.87 13.10 -2.65
N GLU A 286 19.83 12.19 -2.73
CA GLU A 286 21.17 12.30 -2.14
C GLU A 286 21.88 13.59 -2.57
N ALA A 287 21.84 13.93 -3.86
CA ALA A 287 22.43 15.16 -4.38
C ALA A 287 21.79 16.42 -3.76
N ARG A 288 20.46 16.43 -3.60
CA ARG A 288 19.73 17.55 -2.99
C ARG A 288 20.00 17.66 -1.50
N LEU A 289 20.06 16.54 -0.78
CA LEU A 289 20.45 16.51 0.63
C LEU A 289 21.84 17.11 0.83
N LYS A 290 22.82 16.69 0.03
CA LYS A 290 24.20 17.21 0.09
C LYS A 290 24.32 18.68 -0.29
N ALA A 291 23.50 19.16 -1.23
CA ALA A 291 23.45 20.57 -1.58
C ALA A 291 22.79 21.43 -0.48
N GLY A 292 21.74 20.89 0.16
CA GLY A 292 20.96 21.59 1.18
C GLY A 292 21.54 21.54 2.58
N ILE A 293 22.47 20.63 2.87
CA ILE A 293 22.99 20.34 4.21
C ILE A 293 24.51 20.28 4.21
N ARG A 294 25.16 21.08 5.06
CA ARG A 294 26.62 21.03 5.22
C ARG A 294 27.03 19.77 6.00
N PRO A 295 28.23 19.20 5.75
CA PRO A 295 28.74 18.09 6.54
C PRO A 295 28.72 18.40 8.05
N GLY A 296 28.11 17.52 8.85
CA GLY A 296 27.96 17.67 10.31
C GLY A 296 26.92 18.72 10.75
N GLU A 297 26.20 19.36 9.83
CA GLU A 297 25.15 20.31 10.17
C GLU A 297 24.01 19.62 10.94
N GLU A 298 23.50 20.32 11.94
CA GLU A 298 22.40 19.83 12.77
C GLU A 298 21.06 20.01 12.07
N VAL A 299 20.32 18.90 11.94
CA VAL A 299 19.04 18.87 11.24
C VAL A 299 18.00 18.10 12.02
N TYR A 300 16.73 18.42 11.78
CA TYR A 300 15.60 17.54 12.08
C TYR A 300 15.09 16.91 10.79
N VAL A 301 14.47 15.74 10.89
CA VAL A 301 13.75 15.12 9.77
C VAL A 301 12.25 15.13 10.07
N TRP A 302 11.44 15.59 9.11
CA TRP A 302 10.00 15.72 9.27
C TRP A 302 9.27 14.59 8.54
N GLY A 303 8.66 13.71 9.31
CA GLY A 303 8.02 12.46 8.91
C GLY A 303 8.72 11.26 9.52
N ALA A 304 7.99 10.39 10.23
CA ALA A 304 8.48 9.13 10.79
C ALA A 304 7.78 7.93 10.13
N GLY A 305 7.60 7.97 8.81
CA GLY A 305 7.04 6.88 8.01
C GLY A 305 8.11 6.01 7.34
N LEU A 306 7.68 5.00 6.59
CA LEU A 306 8.58 4.12 5.82
C LEU A 306 9.51 4.90 4.88
N HIS A 307 9.05 6.02 4.32
CA HIS A 307 9.88 6.89 3.51
C HIS A 307 11.15 7.35 4.24
N THR A 308 11.07 7.66 5.54
CA THR A 308 12.24 8.03 6.35
C THR A 308 13.17 6.86 6.56
N SER A 309 12.61 5.67 6.85
CA SER A 309 13.38 4.44 6.96
C SER A 309 14.16 4.15 5.68
N THR A 310 13.51 4.25 4.52
CA THR A 310 14.15 4.07 3.21
C THR A 310 15.14 5.18 2.91
N MET A 311 14.85 6.45 3.21
CA MET A 311 15.79 7.55 2.97
C MET A 311 17.06 7.38 3.80
N LEU A 312 16.96 6.97 5.06
CA LEU A 312 18.14 6.74 5.89
C LEU A 312 18.96 5.52 5.44
N GLU A 313 18.32 4.52 4.82
CA GLU A 313 18.99 3.36 4.24
C GLU A 313 19.63 3.67 2.88
N ARG A 314 18.96 4.42 2.00
CA ARG A 314 19.38 4.68 0.61
C ARG A 314 20.26 5.90 0.42
N THR A 315 20.44 6.73 1.45
CA THR A 315 21.20 8.00 1.35
C THR A 315 22.27 8.07 2.43
N SER A 316 23.20 9.01 2.28
CA SER A 316 24.22 9.26 3.29
C SER A 316 23.75 10.17 4.42
N LEU A 317 22.46 10.53 4.50
CA LEU A 317 21.97 11.57 5.43
C LEU A 317 22.44 11.38 6.88
N ASP A 318 22.37 10.16 7.42
CA ASP A 318 22.75 9.87 8.80
C ASP A 318 24.27 9.95 9.07
N SER A 319 25.09 9.79 8.03
CA SER A 319 26.56 9.96 8.12
C SER A 319 27.02 11.35 7.69
N HIS A 320 26.25 12.05 6.86
CA HIS A 320 26.55 13.39 6.35
C HIS A 320 26.10 14.50 7.30
N ALA A 321 25.01 14.31 8.05
CA ALA A 321 24.43 15.31 8.95
C ALA A 321 24.28 14.79 10.39
N ARG A 322 24.16 15.72 11.35
CA ARG A 322 23.80 15.38 12.73
C ARG A 322 22.29 15.48 12.90
N ILE A 323 21.59 14.37 12.67
CA ILE A 323 20.14 14.28 12.91
C ILE A 323 19.90 14.39 14.42
N LEU A 324 19.19 15.43 14.84
CA LEU A 324 18.88 15.68 16.25
C LEU A 324 17.71 14.82 16.73
N ALA A 325 16.67 14.75 15.91
CA ALA A 325 15.51 13.90 16.09
C ALA A 325 14.71 13.82 14.79
N ILE A 326 13.78 12.89 14.75
CA ILE A 326 12.73 12.83 13.72
C ILE A 326 11.46 13.38 14.36
N THR A 327 10.61 14.07 13.60
CA THR A 327 9.32 14.54 14.08
C THR A 327 8.19 14.04 13.22
N ASP A 328 7.04 13.79 13.83
CA ASP A 328 5.81 13.42 13.14
C ASP A 328 4.62 14.07 13.86
N ARG A 329 3.53 14.33 13.13
CA ARG A 329 2.29 14.84 13.74
C ARG A 329 1.52 13.74 14.46
N ASP A 330 1.76 12.49 14.08
CA ASP A 330 1.14 11.35 14.72
C ASP A 330 1.74 11.13 16.12
N THR A 331 0.92 11.41 17.14
CA THR A 331 1.30 11.24 18.54
C THR A 331 1.56 9.78 18.92
N GLN A 332 1.03 8.81 18.16
CA GLN A 332 1.30 7.38 18.41
C GLN A 332 2.77 7.04 18.16
N LYS A 333 3.45 7.80 17.28
CA LYS A 333 4.87 7.59 16.98
C LYS A 333 5.80 8.23 18.00
N HIS A 334 5.32 9.15 18.83
CA HIS A 334 6.17 9.87 19.78
C HIS A 334 6.73 8.91 20.85
N GLY A 335 8.01 9.06 21.18
CA GLY A 335 8.70 8.18 22.13
C GLY A 335 9.23 6.87 21.52
N HIS A 336 8.87 6.55 20.28
CA HIS A 336 9.54 5.50 19.50
C HIS A 336 10.80 6.06 18.81
N THR A 337 11.53 5.17 18.12
CA THR A 337 12.73 5.54 17.36
C THR A 337 12.67 5.00 15.93
N VAL A 338 13.36 5.70 15.04
CA VAL A 338 13.80 5.16 13.74
C VAL A 338 15.32 5.06 13.81
N GLY A 339 15.83 3.84 13.89
CA GLY A 339 17.22 3.58 14.24
C GLY A 339 17.55 4.17 15.61
N ARG A 340 18.59 5.01 15.66
CA ARG A 340 19.01 5.72 16.88
C ARG A 340 18.27 7.03 17.15
N HIS A 341 17.38 7.46 16.25
CA HIS A 341 16.77 8.79 16.30
C HIS A 341 15.39 8.72 16.95
N ALA A 342 15.21 9.46 18.05
CA ALA A 342 13.92 9.58 18.70
C ALA A 342 12.90 10.30 17.81
N VAL A 343 11.64 9.86 17.88
CA VAL A 343 10.52 10.54 17.26
C VAL A 343 9.86 11.46 18.29
N ILE A 344 9.83 12.75 17.99
CA ILE A 344 9.38 13.82 18.89
C ILE A 344 8.24 14.65 18.30
N ALA A 345 7.59 15.43 19.16
CA ALA A 345 6.51 16.31 18.77
C ALA A 345 6.99 17.52 17.93
N PRO A 346 6.17 18.02 16.98
CA PRO A 346 6.58 19.09 16.06
C PRO A 346 6.97 20.41 16.73
N GLU A 347 6.42 20.71 17.90
CA GLU A 347 6.59 21.98 18.61
C GLU A 347 8.06 22.25 18.98
N GLU A 348 8.82 21.20 19.29
CA GLU A 348 10.25 21.31 19.59
C GLU A 348 11.06 21.67 18.33
N VAL A 349 10.74 21.03 17.20
CA VAL A 349 11.39 21.28 15.92
C VAL A 349 11.14 22.70 15.44
N LEU A 350 9.89 23.17 15.51
CA LEU A 350 9.49 24.51 15.07
C LEU A 350 10.19 25.64 15.86
N ARG A 351 10.51 25.42 17.14
CA ARG A 351 11.20 26.41 17.99
C ARG A 351 12.72 26.37 17.88
N SER A 352 13.29 25.30 17.31
CA SER A 352 14.73 25.04 17.33
C SER A 352 15.56 26.02 16.48
N GLY A 353 14.96 26.61 15.46
CA GLY A 353 15.66 27.40 14.45
C GLY A 353 16.67 26.61 13.60
N ARG A 354 16.64 25.28 13.64
CA ARG A 354 17.51 24.39 12.82
C ARG A 354 16.90 24.10 11.46
N LYS A 355 17.68 23.47 10.59
CA LYS A 355 17.16 22.99 9.30
C LYS A 355 16.24 21.79 9.50
N VAL A 356 15.23 21.70 8.65
CA VAL A 356 14.24 20.62 8.63
C VAL A 356 14.28 19.96 7.27
N VAL A 357 14.60 18.67 7.24
CA VAL A 357 14.57 17.82 6.06
C VAL A 357 13.19 17.20 5.94
N ILE A 358 12.46 17.49 4.87
CA ILE A 358 11.13 16.89 4.67
C ILE A 358 11.29 15.45 4.21
N SER A 359 10.64 14.50 4.88
CA SER A 359 10.64 13.09 4.54
C SER A 359 9.22 12.60 4.24
N SER A 360 8.72 13.02 3.08
CA SER A 360 7.49 12.49 2.48
C SER A 360 7.52 12.80 0.99
N PHE A 361 7.35 11.79 0.14
CA PHE A 361 7.19 12.01 -1.30
C PHE A 361 5.82 12.63 -1.65
N PRO A 362 4.67 12.07 -1.26
CA PRO A 362 3.37 12.60 -1.70
C PRO A 362 2.98 13.93 -1.04
N SER A 363 3.53 14.22 0.15
CA SER A 363 3.14 15.41 0.93
C SER A 363 4.26 16.44 1.03
N GLU A 364 5.33 16.33 0.25
CA GLU A 364 6.51 17.18 0.41
C GLU A 364 6.15 18.67 0.32
N ARG A 365 5.44 19.05 -0.76
CA ARG A 365 4.97 20.43 -0.99
C ARG A 365 4.11 20.92 0.17
N GLN A 366 3.09 20.14 0.55
CA GLN A 366 2.14 20.52 1.61
C GLN A 366 2.85 20.68 2.97
N ILE A 367 3.81 19.82 3.28
CA ILE A 367 4.61 19.93 4.49
C ILE A 367 5.46 21.19 4.44
N GLY A 368 6.14 21.46 3.32
CA GLY A 368 6.96 22.67 3.15
C GLY A 368 6.15 23.95 3.30
N GLU A 369 4.98 24.03 2.68
CA GLU A 369 4.05 25.16 2.84
C GLU A 369 3.58 25.31 4.29
N GLY A 370 3.24 24.20 4.94
CA GLY A 370 2.86 24.19 6.36
C GLY A 370 3.97 24.65 7.30
N LEU A 371 5.23 24.29 7.00
CA LEU A 371 6.42 24.74 7.75
C LEU A 371 6.62 26.25 7.63
N VAL A 372 6.47 26.80 6.42
CA VAL A 372 6.55 28.26 6.19
C VAL A 372 5.44 28.99 6.93
N GLN A 373 4.20 28.49 6.87
CA GLN A 373 3.08 29.05 7.62
C GLN A 373 3.31 29.02 9.13
N ALA A 374 4.01 27.98 9.63
CA ALA A 374 4.43 27.87 11.02
C ALA A 374 5.65 28.73 11.39
N GLY A 375 6.17 29.53 10.47
CA GLY A 375 7.27 30.49 10.71
C GLY A 375 8.68 29.94 10.46
N VAL A 376 8.83 28.75 9.87
CA VAL A 376 10.15 28.22 9.49
C VAL A 376 10.63 28.93 8.21
N PRO A 377 11.80 29.61 8.23
CA PRO A 377 12.37 30.23 7.04
C PRO A 377 12.61 29.23 5.91
N ARG A 378 12.34 29.62 4.66
CA ARG A 378 12.48 28.75 3.47
C ARG A 378 13.89 28.18 3.30
N ASP A 379 14.93 28.97 3.58
CA ASP A 379 16.33 28.55 3.52
C ASP A 379 16.71 27.50 4.57
N ARG A 380 15.82 27.24 5.54
CA ARG A 380 15.96 26.18 6.53
C ARG A 380 15.18 24.91 6.19
N ILE A 381 14.42 24.90 5.10
CA ILE A 381 13.64 23.74 4.69
C ILE A 381 14.39 23.04 3.56
N VAL A 382 14.78 21.79 3.78
CA VAL A 382 15.40 20.94 2.75
C VAL A 382 14.31 20.07 2.16
N SER A 383 14.11 20.19 0.85
CA SER A 383 13.15 19.43 0.04
C SER A 383 13.91 18.38 -0.78
N PRO A 384 14.02 17.12 -0.31
CA PRO A 384 14.83 16.11 -0.97
C PRO A 384 14.25 15.64 -2.31
N HIS A 385 12.95 15.78 -2.55
CA HIS A 385 12.33 15.47 -3.86
C HIS A 385 12.15 16.69 -4.75
N GLY A 386 12.39 17.89 -4.23
CA GLY A 386 12.34 19.15 -4.98
C GLY A 386 10.93 19.58 -5.40
N GLN A 387 9.87 19.08 -4.76
CA GLN A 387 8.48 19.50 -5.00
C GLN A 387 8.13 20.80 -4.25
N PHE A 388 8.94 21.14 -3.24
CA PHE A 388 8.87 22.40 -2.52
C PHE A 388 10.07 23.27 -2.91
N VAL A 389 9.79 24.38 -3.60
CA VAL A 389 10.78 25.37 -4.06
C VAL A 389 10.48 26.72 -3.45
#